data_AF-A0A355F4P6-F1
#
_entry.id   AF-A0A355F4P6-F1
#
_cell.length_a   1.000
_cell.length_b   1.000
_cell.length_c   1.000
_cell.angle_alpha   90.00
_cell.angle_beta   90.00
_cell.angle_gamma   90.00
#
_symmetry.space_group_name_H-M   'P 1'
#
loop_
_entity.id
_entity.type
_entity.pdbx_description
1 polymer ?
#
loop_
_entity_poly.entity_id
_entity_poly.type
_entity_poly.pdbx_seq_one_letter_code
_entity_poly.pdbx_strand_id
1 'polypeptide(L)'
;MRKVHSLDSPFPALLALFEDLTRQGVNVEIYENDEMFQVLYWSQNANRESAVASYLGSGRTIWQALRSVLLWRFGALDRIGRVLDFAAGFGRVTRFLVREIPPDRIWVSDLQPEALIAQKEEHGVHTLASAEDPAELELPGRFDAVLVSSLFTHLPPHRFAEWLAKLAGLVSPGGVLALSVHDAGMLDGPPASITFRPTSESQQLPGESYGTTWVSEAFVRATVAEVLGASWQVLRLPRGLASLQDLYVLTPDQASEPAALVLPRQLDGHVERCEVDATNRFHLRGWWTDRQLRQVPHGLSLVLGGKLQARLEAGDLARRPDVEAFFGGGPVPVWGYALETRLEAGWDPAARLELSIEMTGGTRVLLLQGTLAAVLLQGTRQALADVGAQARSATEGLAAATARVGELEDRLRWMESSRFWQLRNRWFHLKRMVRP
;
A
#
# COMPACT_ATOMS: atom_id res chain seq x y z
N MET A 1 20.25 -4.93 17.73
CA MET A 1 19.20 -3.96 17.31
C MET A 1 17.89 -4.28 18.03
N ARG A 2 17.00 -3.29 18.28
CA ARG A 2 15.73 -3.52 18.98
C ARG A 2 14.64 -3.99 18.01
N LYS A 3 13.90 -5.02 18.41
CA LYS A 3 12.80 -5.63 17.65
C LYS A 3 11.45 -5.05 18.07
N VAL A 4 10.66 -4.63 17.08
CA VAL A 4 9.26 -4.18 17.23
C VAL A 4 8.28 -5.29 16.93
N HIS A 5 8.71 -6.45 16.49
CA HIS A 5 7.89 -7.66 16.54
C HIS A 5 8.81 -8.86 16.62
N SER A 6 8.43 -9.84 17.43
CA SER A 6 9.17 -11.08 17.59
C SER A 6 8.21 -12.24 17.89
N LEU A 7 8.59 -13.44 17.48
CA LEU A 7 7.88 -14.69 17.82
C LEU A 7 7.79 -14.93 19.33
N ASP A 8 8.73 -14.44 20.12
CA ASP A 8 8.75 -14.58 21.58
C ASP A 8 7.79 -13.61 22.30
N SER A 9 7.25 -12.63 21.58
CA SER A 9 6.22 -11.71 22.07
C SER A 9 5.16 -11.48 20.98
N PRO A 10 4.41 -12.54 20.61
CA PRO A 10 3.52 -12.46 19.48
C PRO A 10 2.25 -11.69 19.85
N PHE A 11 1.77 -10.84 18.95
CA PHE A 11 0.43 -10.28 19.08
C PHE A 11 -0.58 -11.37 18.71
N PRO A 12 -1.50 -11.78 19.62
CA PRO A 12 -2.40 -12.90 19.35
C PRO A 12 -3.26 -12.72 18.08
N ALA A 13 -3.65 -11.50 17.76
CA ALA A 13 -4.39 -11.17 16.54
C ALA A 13 -3.54 -11.31 15.26
N LEU A 14 -2.24 -11.07 15.33
CA LEU A 14 -1.31 -11.24 14.20
C LEU A 14 -0.99 -12.70 13.94
N LEU A 15 -0.88 -13.53 14.99
CA LEU A 15 -0.76 -14.98 14.83
C LEU A 15 -1.96 -15.58 14.10
N ALA A 16 -3.16 -15.02 14.29
CA ALA A 16 -4.35 -15.44 13.56
C ALA A 16 -4.35 -14.95 12.11
N LEU A 17 -3.93 -13.69 11.86
CA LEU A 17 -3.84 -13.12 10.50
C LEU A 17 -2.80 -13.80 9.62
N PHE A 18 -1.71 -14.24 10.22
CA PHE A 18 -0.55 -14.81 9.56
C PHE A 18 -0.28 -16.23 10.00
N GLU A 19 -1.29 -16.94 10.50
CA GLU A 19 -1.14 -18.32 10.93
C GLU A 19 -0.60 -19.19 9.78
N ASP A 20 -1.01 -18.87 8.55
CA ASP A 20 -0.47 -19.46 7.33
C ASP A 20 1.03 -19.18 7.17
N LEU A 21 1.48 -17.94 7.35
CA LEU A 21 2.89 -17.55 7.26
C LEU A 21 3.72 -18.16 8.39
N THR A 22 3.19 -18.19 9.61
CA THR A 22 3.84 -18.82 10.77
C THR A 22 3.98 -20.32 10.56
N ARG A 23 2.93 -21.00 10.08
CA ARG A 23 3.00 -22.43 9.69
C ARG A 23 3.97 -22.67 8.53
N GLN A 24 4.09 -21.72 7.61
CA GLN A 24 5.07 -21.75 6.52
C GLN A 24 6.50 -21.42 6.99
N GLY A 25 6.71 -21.08 8.25
CA GLY A 25 8.02 -20.74 8.81
C GLY A 25 8.58 -19.42 8.28
N VAL A 26 7.71 -18.48 7.87
CA VAL A 26 8.13 -17.13 7.51
C VAL A 26 8.61 -16.40 8.75
N ASN A 27 9.78 -15.79 8.66
CA ASN A 27 10.32 -14.96 9.72
C ASN A 27 9.50 -13.64 9.83
N VAL A 28 8.89 -13.43 10.99
CA VAL A 28 8.04 -12.27 11.31
C VAL A 28 8.77 -11.20 12.12
N GLU A 29 10.07 -11.36 12.36
CA GLU A 29 10.87 -10.37 13.07
C GLU A 29 10.89 -9.06 12.28
N ILE A 30 10.69 -7.94 12.99
CA ILE A 30 10.69 -6.58 12.44
C ILE A 30 11.45 -5.70 13.41
N TYR A 31 12.29 -4.81 12.87
CA TYR A 31 13.18 -3.94 13.65
C TYR A 31 12.62 -2.52 13.76
N GLU A 32 12.93 -1.85 14.87
CA GLU A 32 12.49 -0.46 15.11
C GLU A 32 13.06 0.51 14.07
N ASN A 33 14.28 0.25 13.61
CA ASN A 33 15.01 1.11 12.67
C ASN A 33 14.58 0.91 11.20
N ASP A 34 13.66 -0.01 10.93
CA ASP A 34 13.14 -0.24 9.58
C ASP A 34 12.25 0.93 9.14
N GLU A 35 12.76 1.80 8.27
CA GLU A 35 12.04 2.98 7.77
C GLU A 35 10.72 2.62 7.10
N MET A 36 10.66 1.51 6.34
CA MET A 36 9.41 1.07 5.72
C MET A 36 8.38 0.63 6.76
N PHE A 37 8.82 0.01 7.86
CA PHE A 37 7.92 -0.25 8.98
C PHE A 37 7.45 1.04 9.65
N GLN A 38 8.35 2.00 9.89
CA GLN A 38 7.99 3.28 10.53
C GLN A 38 6.96 4.05 9.71
N VAL A 39 7.11 4.10 8.38
CA VAL A 39 6.14 4.74 7.48
C VAL A 39 4.76 4.10 7.59
N LEU A 40 4.71 2.77 7.63
CA LEU A 40 3.46 2.04 7.85
C LEU A 40 2.90 2.26 9.26
N TYR A 41 3.76 2.37 10.27
CA TYR A 41 3.37 2.65 11.64
C TYR A 41 2.67 3.99 11.78
N TRP A 42 3.27 5.06 11.23
CA TRP A 42 2.70 6.40 11.29
C TRP A 42 1.46 6.55 10.42
N SER A 43 1.44 5.97 9.21
CA SER A 43 0.24 5.99 8.36
C SER A 43 -0.95 5.24 8.97
N GLN A 44 -0.69 4.32 9.90
CA GLN A 44 -1.72 3.60 10.68
C GLN A 44 -2.02 4.24 12.03
N ASN A 45 -1.79 5.55 12.19
CA ASN A 45 -2.02 6.30 13.43
C ASN A 45 -1.31 5.67 14.64
N ALA A 46 -0.04 5.30 14.47
CA ALA A 46 0.79 4.68 15.50
C ALA A 46 0.23 3.33 16.02
N ASN A 47 -0.56 2.63 15.20
CA ASN A 47 -1.05 1.30 15.53
C ASN A 47 -0.05 0.22 15.09
N ARG A 48 0.63 -0.37 16.06
CA ARG A 48 1.68 -1.38 15.83
C ARG A 48 1.16 -2.65 15.14
N GLU A 49 0.00 -3.17 15.56
CA GLU A 49 -0.54 -4.40 14.97
C GLU A 49 -0.96 -4.21 13.51
N SER A 50 -1.68 -3.13 13.21
CA SER A 50 -2.05 -2.78 11.84
C SER A 50 -0.79 -2.57 10.97
N ALA A 51 0.22 -1.90 11.51
CA ALA A 51 1.47 -1.64 10.79
C ALA A 51 2.23 -2.92 10.46
N VAL A 52 2.39 -3.84 11.42
CA VAL A 52 3.00 -5.16 11.19
C VAL A 52 2.20 -5.94 10.14
N ALA A 53 0.86 -5.89 10.21
CA ALA A 53 0.02 -6.56 9.21
C ALA A 53 0.19 -5.98 7.80
N SER A 54 0.17 -4.66 7.67
CA SER A 54 0.44 -3.98 6.40
C SER A 54 1.85 -4.26 5.89
N TYR A 55 2.84 -4.33 6.77
CA TYR A 55 4.23 -4.58 6.42
C TYR A 55 4.41 -5.99 5.85
N LEU A 56 3.96 -7.03 6.56
CA LEU A 56 4.05 -8.41 6.10
C LEU A 56 3.16 -8.67 4.87
N GLY A 57 1.94 -8.13 4.87
CA GLY A 57 1.01 -8.27 3.75
C GLY A 57 1.53 -7.63 2.46
N SER A 58 2.10 -6.42 2.55
CA SER A 58 2.72 -5.75 1.39
C SER A 58 3.97 -6.48 0.92
N GLY A 59 4.82 -6.98 1.82
CA GLY A 59 5.97 -7.82 1.47
C GLY A 59 5.57 -9.08 0.70
N ARG A 60 4.53 -9.79 1.15
CA ARG A 60 3.99 -10.97 0.47
C ARG A 60 3.48 -10.63 -0.93
N THR A 61 2.73 -9.54 -1.04
CA THR A 61 2.20 -9.04 -2.32
C THR A 61 3.31 -8.72 -3.32
N ILE A 62 4.34 -7.99 -2.87
CA ILE A 62 5.50 -7.67 -3.71
C ILE A 62 6.21 -8.96 -4.15
N TRP A 63 6.45 -9.89 -3.22
CA TRP A 63 7.05 -11.18 -3.53
C TRP A 63 6.24 -11.96 -4.56
N GLN A 64 4.91 -12.03 -4.44
CA GLN A 64 4.06 -12.76 -5.39
C GLN A 64 4.17 -12.25 -6.83
N ALA A 65 4.32 -10.93 -7.02
CA ALA A 65 4.57 -10.35 -8.33
C ALA A 65 5.95 -10.76 -8.86
N LEU A 66 7.01 -10.57 -8.08
CA LEU A 66 8.38 -10.92 -8.46
C LEU A 66 8.53 -12.43 -8.72
N ARG A 67 7.93 -13.26 -7.88
CA ARG A 67 7.85 -14.71 -8.04
C ARG A 67 7.25 -15.11 -9.38
N SER A 68 6.22 -14.40 -9.84
CA SER A 68 5.58 -14.66 -11.14
C SER A 68 6.52 -14.32 -12.30
N VAL A 69 7.32 -13.25 -12.16
CA VAL A 69 8.40 -12.93 -13.11
C VAL A 69 9.45 -14.02 -13.14
N LEU A 70 9.90 -14.49 -11.98
CA LEU A 70 10.90 -15.56 -11.88
C LEU A 70 10.39 -16.88 -12.48
N LEU A 71 9.15 -17.27 -12.19
CA LEU A 71 8.54 -18.46 -12.78
C LEU A 71 8.34 -18.33 -14.29
N TRP A 72 7.90 -17.18 -14.77
CA TRP A 72 7.78 -16.91 -16.21
C TRP A 72 9.14 -17.04 -16.90
N ARG A 73 10.21 -16.53 -16.30
CA ARG A 73 11.54 -16.55 -16.92
C ARG A 73 12.21 -17.91 -16.86
N PHE A 74 12.16 -18.60 -15.72
CA PHE A 74 12.95 -19.81 -15.47
C PHE A 74 12.14 -21.11 -15.48
N GLY A 75 10.81 -21.01 -15.45
CA GLY A 75 9.86 -22.13 -15.36
C GLY A 75 9.72 -22.71 -13.95
N ALA A 76 10.79 -22.66 -13.15
CA ALA A 76 10.80 -23.10 -11.76
C ALA A 76 11.86 -22.34 -10.96
N LEU A 77 11.63 -22.12 -9.66
CA LEU A 77 12.51 -21.34 -8.80
C LEU A 77 13.81 -22.06 -8.45
N ASP A 78 13.83 -23.39 -8.46
CA ASP A 78 15.00 -24.25 -8.18
C ASP A 78 16.09 -24.16 -9.26
N ARG A 79 15.72 -23.75 -10.47
CA ARG A 79 16.61 -23.48 -11.61
C ARG A 79 17.40 -22.17 -11.48
N ILE A 80 17.03 -21.34 -10.52
CA ILE A 80 17.68 -20.06 -10.28
C ILE A 80 18.93 -20.32 -9.43
N GLY A 81 20.08 -19.96 -9.96
CA GLY A 81 21.37 -20.13 -9.31
C GLY A 81 21.68 -18.97 -8.36
N ARG A 82 21.50 -17.72 -8.79
CA ARG A 82 21.82 -16.53 -7.99
C ARG A 82 20.77 -15.43 -8.12
N VAL A 83 20.24 -14.97 -7.00
CA VAL A 83 19.28 -13.85 -6.91
C VAL A 83 19.90 -12.70 -6.12
N LEU A 84 19.77 -11.48 -6.62
CA LEU A 84 20.08 -10.25 -5.91
C LEU A 84 18.77 -9.51 -5.58
N ASP A 85 18.50 -9.28 -4.30
CA ASP A 85 17.49 -8.33 -3.82
C ASP A 85 18.20 -7.01 -3.47
N PHE A 86 18.04 -6.00 -4.32
CA PHE A 86 18.78 -4.73 -4.25
C PHE A 86 17.89 -3.62 -3.68
N ALA A 87 18.46 -2.80 -2.78
CA ALA A 87 17.73 -1.87 -1.92
C ALA A 87 16.66 -2.59 -1.09
N ALA A 88 17.04 -3.72 -0.48
CA ALA A 88 16.11 -4.64 0.16
C ALA A 88 15.64 -4.20 1.55
N GLY A 89 16.27 -3.17 2.13
CA GLY A 89 16.08 -2.75 3.51
C GLY A 89 16.21 -3.92 4.49
N PHE A 90 15.37 -3.92 5.53
CA PHE A 90 15.33 -4.97 6.56
C PHE A 90 14.56 -6.24 6.12
N GLY A 91 14.49 -6.51 4.82
CA GLY A 91 14.02 -7.80 4.31
C GLY A 91 12.50 -7.97 4.30
N ARG A 92 11.74 -6.89 4.06
CA ARG A 92 10.27 -6.94 3.91
C ARG A 92 9.84 -7.98 2.86
N VAL A 93 10.59 -8.06 1.76
CA VAL A 93 10.37 -9.01 0.65
C VAL A 93 11.23 -10.26 0.81
N THR A 94 12.50 -10.09 1.17
CA THR A 94 13.49 -11.17 1.28
C THR A 94 13.03 -12.32 2.19
N ARG A 95 12.30 -12.02 3.28
CA ARG A 95 11.71 -13.04 4.18
C ARG A 95 10.81 -14.07 3.50
N PHE A 96 10.19 -13.71 2.38
CA PHE A 96 9.38 -14.63 1.57
C PHE A 96 10.21 -15.35 0.51
N LEU A 97 11.20 -14.65 -0.07
CA LEU A 97 12.16 -15.21 -1.03
C LEU A 97 12.88 -16.44 -0.45
N VAL A 98 13.37 -16.36 0.79
CA VAL A 98 14.10 -17.45 1.47
C VAL A 98 13.23 -18.68 1.80
N ARG A 99 11.91 -18.62 1.60
CA ARG A 99 11.02 -19.78 1.75
C ARG A 99 10.98 -20.65 0.51
N GLU A 100 11.31 -20.09 -0.64
CA GLU A 100 11.18 -20.77 -1.93
C GLU A 100 12.51 -20.90 -2.67
N ILE A 101 13.52 -20.10 -2.31
CA ILE A 101 14.88 -20.16 -2.83
C ILE A 101 15.86 -20.34 -1.65
N PRO A 102 16.82 -21.28 -1.75
CA PRO A 102 17.83 -21.48 -0.70
C PRO A 102 18.59 -20.19 -0.35
N PRO A 103 18.79 -19.86 0.95
CA PRO A 103 19.49 -18.63 1.37
C PRO A 103 20.90 -18.47 0.80
N ASP A 104 21.62 -19.57 0.55
CA ASP A 104 22.96 -19.58 -0.04
C ASP A 104 22.99 -19.12 -1.50
N ARG A 105 21.82 -19.01 -2.14
CA ARG A 105 21.63 -18.48 -3.50
C ARG A 105 21.07 -17.05 -3.53
N ILE A 106 20.91 -16.41 -2.36
CA ILE A 106 20.31 -15.09 -2.23
C ILE A 106 21.36 -14.11 -1.71
N TRP A 107 21.51 -13.03 -2.46
CA TRP A 107 22.29 -11.87 -2.06
C TRP A 107 21.35 -10.70 -1.81
N VAL A 108 21.63 -9.95 -0.76
CA VAL A 108 20.95 -8.71 -0.40
C VAL A 108 21.97 -7.58 -0.45
N SER A 109 21.55 -6.44 -1.01
CA SER A 109 22.35 -5.22 -1.00
C SER A 109 21.52 -4.03 -0.53
N ASP A 110 22.09 -3.23 0.36
CA ASP A 110 21.46 -2.04 0.93
C ASP A 110 22.50 -1.03 1.43
N LEU A 111 22.10 0.23 1.60
CA LEU A 111 22.93 1.29 2.18
C LEU A 111 23.03 1.20 3.70
N GLN A 112 22.01 0.65 4.37
CA GLN A 112 21.92 0.62 5.83
C GLN A 112 22.67 -0.60 6.40
N PRO A 113 23.80 -0.44 7.13
CA PRO A 113 24.55 -1.56 7.69
C PRO A 113 23.71 -2.41 8.66
N GLU A 114 22.81 -1.77 9.42
CA GLU A 114 21.87 -2.41 10.34
C GLU A 114 20.93 -3.37 9.60
N ALA A 115 20.44 -2.97 8.43
CA ALA A 115 19.58 -3.81 7.61
C ALA A 115 20.33 -5.06 7.12
N LEU A 116 21.58 -4.91 6.70
CA LEU A 116 22.44 -6.03 6.28
C LEU A 116 22.74 -6.99 7.43
N ILE A 117 23.02 -6.47 8.63
CA ILE A 117 23.22 -7.32 9.81
C ILE A 117 21.95 -8.11 10.11
N ALA A 118 20.79 -7.43 10.13
CA ALA A 118 19.50 -8.06 10.39
C ALA A 118 19.18 -9.16 9.37
N GLN A 119 19.32 -8.88 8.07
CA GLN A 119 19.06 -9.85 7.01
C GLN A 119 19.96 -11.08 7.12
N LYS A 120 21.24 -10.89 7.45
CA LYS A 120 22.17 -12.01 7.65
C LYS A 120 21.78 -12.88 8.86
N GLU A 121 21.46 -12.25 9.99
CA GLU A 121 21.07 -12.94 11.22
C GLU A 121 19.74 -13.68 11.07
N GLU A 122 18.75 -13.04 10.45
CA GLU A 122 17.37 -13.52 10.43
C GLU A 122 17.05 -14.45 9.26
N HIS A 123 17.81 -14.36 8.17
CA HIS A 123 17.52 -15.06 6.92
C HIS A 123 18.69 -15.90 6.39
N GLY A 124 19.91 -15.75 6.94
CA GLY A 124 21.08 -16.53 6.53
C GLY A 124 21.54 -16.26 5.09
N VAL A 125 21.13 -15.13 4.51
CA VAL A 125 21.48 -14.71 3.15
C VAL A 125 22.87 -14.06 3.10
N HIS A 126 23.42 -13.95 1.90
CA HIS A 126 24.64 -13.15 1.67
C HIS A 126 24.29 -11.67 1.71
N THR A 127 25.08 -10.86 2.39
CA THR A 127 24.84 -9.42 2.50
C THR A 127 26.01 -8.62 1.97
N LEU A 128 25.71 -7.59 1.17
CA LEU A 128 26.67 -6.76 0.45
C LEU A 128 26.34 -5.29 0.71
N ALA A 129 27.35 -4.48 1.00
CA ALA A 129 27.15 -3.05 1.16
C ALA A 129 26.88 -2.40 -0.20
N SER A 130 25.84 -1.58 -0.28
CA SER A 130 25.60 -0.71 -1.43
C SER A 130 26.41 0.58 -1.33
N ALA A 131 26.39 1.38 -2.39
CA ALA A 131 26.88 2.75 -2.41
C ALA A 131 25.79 3.68 -2.98
N GLU A 132 25.87 4.98 -2.70
CA GLU A 132 24.99 5.98 -3.31
C GLU A 132 25.34 6.19 -4.80
N ASP A 133 26.63 6.14 -5.11
CA ASP A 133 27.13 6.22 -6.48
C ASP A 133 27.19 4.82 -7.14
N PRO A 134 26.52 4.60 -8.29
CA PRO A 134 26.60 3.34 -9.03
C PRO A 134 28.03 2.93 -9.41
N ALA A 135 28.94 3.90 -9.59
CA ALA A 135 30.34 3.63 -9.92
C ALA A 135 31.08 2.94 -8.77
N GLU A 136 30.72 3.24 -7.52
CA GLU A 136 31.34 2.70 -6.31
C GLU A 136 30.76 1.34 -5.89
N LEU A 137 29.63 0.93 -6.46
CA LEU A 137 29.03 -0.36 -6.14
C LEU A 137 29.90 -1.53 -6.62
N GLU A 138 30.39 -2.35 -5.69
CA GLU A 138 31.14 -3.57 -5.99
C GLU A 138 30.37 -4.81 -5.52
N LEU A 139 29.87 -5.62 -6.47
CA LEU A 139 29.14 -6.86 -6.18
C LEU A 139 29.81 -8.05 -6.90
N PRO A 140 29.74 -9.26 -6.31
CA PRO A 140 30.44 -10.42 -6.83
C PRO A 140 29.72 -10.96 -8.08
N GLY A 141 30.23 -10.63 -9.26
CA GLY A 141 29.83 -11.26 -10.53
C GLY A 141 28.38 -10.97 -10.94
N ARG A 142 27.79 -11.91 -11.70
CA ARG A 142 26.46 -11.78 -12.30
C ARG A 142 25.40 -12.64 -11.59
N PHE A 143 24.16 -12.21 -11.66
CA PHE A 143 22.99 -12.84 -11.06
C PHE A 143 21.99 -13.24 -12.13
N ASP A 144 21.31 -14.36 -11.92
CA ASP A 144 20.24 -14.80 -12.82
C ASP A 144 19.04 -13.88 -12.68
N ALA A 145 18.75 -13.42 -11.46
CA ALA A 145 17.73 -12.41 -11.21
C ALA A 145 18.26 -11.25 -10.37
N VAL A 146 18.01 -10.02 -10.83
CA VAL A 146 18.21 -8.79 -10.07
C VAL A 146 16.84 -8.17 -9.81
N LEU A 147 16.45 -8.07 -8.55
CA LEU A 147 15.16 -7.58 -8.09
C LEU A 147 15.36 -6.23 -7.41
N VAL A 148 14.63 -5.21 -7.84
CA VAL A 148 14.79 -3.84 -7.37
C VAL A 148 13.43 -3.24 -7.07
N SER A 149 12.98 -3.42 -5.83
CA SER A 149 11.67 -2.95 -5.39
C SER A 149 11.78 -1.54 -4.79
N SER A 150 11.13 -0.56 -5.41
CA SER A 150 11.01 0.81 -4.92
C SER A 150 12.34 1.59 -4.81
N LEU A 151 13.36 1.31 -5.62
CA LEU A 151 14.53 2.21 -5.69
C LEU A 151 14.32 3.31 -6.74
N PHE A 152 13.95 2.92 -7.96
CA PHE A 152 13.79 3.85 -9.09
C PHE A 152 12.61 4.84 -8.90
N THR A 153 11.78 4.63 -7.88
CA THR A 153 10.79 5.58 -7.38
C THR A 153 11.38 6.78 -6.65
N HIS A 154 12.67 6.76 -6.29
CA HIS A 154 13.32 7.83 -5.52
C HIS A 154 14.54 8.46 -6.20
N LEU A 155 15.01 7.87 -7.31
CA LEU A 155 16.24 8.32 -7.96
C LEU A 155 16.04 9.63 -8.74
N PRO A 156 16.92 10.63 -8.59
CA PRO A 156 16.91 11.79 -9.46
C PRO A 156 17.27 11.41 -10.91
N PRO A 157 16.93 12.24 -11.92
CA PRO A 157 17.04 11.86 -13.33
C PRO A 157 18.43 11.39 -13.77
N HIS A 158 19.49 12.05 -13.29
CA HIS A 158 20.87 11.69 -13.62
C HIS A 158 21.26 10.30 -13.06
N ARG A 159 20.83 9.97 -11.84
CA ARG A 159 21.08 8.66 -11.22
C ARG A 159 20.26 7.53 -11.82
N PHE A 160 19.10 7.82 -12.42
CA PHE A 160 18.22 6.80 -12.99
C PHE A 160 18.94 5.97 -14.06
N ALA A 161 19.57 6.64 -15.04
CA ALA A 161 20.26 5.95 -16.14
C ALA A 161 21.51 5.21 -15.65
N GLU A 162 22.27 5.81 -14.73
CA GLU A 162 23.49 5.21 -14.17
C GLU A 162 23.17 3.93 -13.37
N TRP A 163 22.15 3.97 -12.51
CA TRP A 163 21.69 2.79 -11.77
C TRP A 163 21.13 1.71 -12.69
N LEU A 164 20.37 2.08 -13.72
CA LEU A 164 19.88 1.13 -14.73
C LEU A 164 21.06 0.41 -15.41
N ALA A 165 22.07 1.17 -15.85
CA ALA A 165 23.28 0.61 -16.48
C ALA A 165 23.98 -0.37 -15.54
N LYS A 166 24.21 0.06 -14.29
CA LYS A 166 24.96 -0.71 -13.30
C LYS A 166 24.24 -2.02 -12.95
N LEU A 167 22.95 -1.95 -12.65
CA LEU A 167 22.17 -3.12 -12.24
C LEU A 167 21.92 -4.09 -13.40
N ALA A 168 21.67 -3.59 -14.61
CA ALA A 168 21.59 -4.43 -15.80
C ALA A 168 22.93 -5.11 -16.11
N GLY A 169 24.05 -4.42 -15.85
CA GLY A 169 25.40 -4.97 -15.94
C GLY A 169 25.66 -6.18 -15.03
N LEU A 170 24.86 -6.35 -13.97
CA LEU A 170 24.93 -7.50 -13.06
C LEU A 170 24.07 -8.68 -13.53
N VAL A 171 23.26 -8.55 -14.57
CA VAL A 171 22.39 -9.64 -15.05
C VAL A 171 23.21 -10.64 -15.87
N SER A 172 23.04 -11.92 -15.58
CA SER A 172 23.60 -13.04 -16.36
C SER A 172 22.97 -13.11 -17.75
N PRO A 173 23.67 -13.65 -18.77
CA PRO A 173 22.99 -14.09 -19.99
C PRO A 173 21.83 -15.04 -19.63
N GLY A 174 20.64 -14.85 -20.22
CA GLY A 174 19.45 -15.61 -19.82
C GLY A 174 18.79 -15.14 -18.51
N GLY A 175 19.33 -14.13 -17.85
CA GLY A 175 18.79 -13.57 -16.60
C GLY A 175 17.63 -12.59 -16.80
N VAL A 176 17.25 -11.93 -15.71
CA VAL A 176 16.19 -10.91 -15.66
C VAL A 176 16.52 -9.80 -14.64
N LEU A 177 16.21 -8.56 -15.01
CA LEU A 177 16.14 -7.42 -14.10
C LEU A 177 14.68 -7.01 -13.94
N ALA A 178 14.16 -7.05 -12.72
CA ALA A 178 12.83 -6.57 -12.37
C ALA A 178 12.95 -5.32 -11.50
N LEU A 179 12.43 -4.19 -11.97
CA LEU A 179 12.48 -2.91 -11.25
C LEU A 179 11.13 -2.23 -11.24
N SER A 180 10.85 -1.43 -10.23
CA SER A 180 9.58 -0.69 -10.13
C SER A 180 9.74 0.82 -10.13
N VAL A 181 8.74 1.51 -10.68
CA VAL A 181 8.70 2.98 -10.82
C VAL A 181 7.33 3.53 -10.48
N HIS A 182 7.24 4.83 -10.18
CA HIS A 182 5.96 5.54 -10.18
C HIS A 182 5.66 6.00 -11.61
N ASP A 183 4.51 5.60 -12.14
CA ASP A 183 4.03 6.07 -13.43
C ASP A 183 3.70 7.57 -13.38
N ALA A 184 4.07 8.30 -14.42
CA ALA A 184 3.75 9.71 -14.62
C ALA A 184 2.25 10.01 -14.47
N GLY A 185 1.37 9.08 -14.85
CA GLY A 185 -0.08 9.19 -14.74
C GLY A 185 -0.61 9.24 -13.31
N MET A 186 0.23 9.09 -12.29
CA MET A 186 -0.16 9.35 -10.89
C MET A 186 -0.21 10.85 -10.56
N LEU A 187 0.37 11.71 -11.40
CA LEU A 187 0.36 13.15 -11.22
C LEU A 187 -0.74 13.80 -12.06
N ASP A 188 -1.35 14.86 -11.51
CA ASP A 188 -2.17 15.76 -12.30
C ASP A 188 -1.27 16.50 -13.30
N GLY A 189 -1.57 16.38 -14.59
CA GLY A 189 -0.68 16.86 -15.66
C GLY A 189 0.58 16.01 -15.79
N PRO A 190 0.46 14.73 -16.22
CA PRO A 190 1.58 13.80 -16.27
C PRO A 190 2.74 14.33 -17.12
N PRO A 191 3.99 14.30 -16.63
CA PRO A 191 5.14 14.75 -17.41
C PRO A 191 5.33 13.86 -18.66
N ALA A 192 5.85 14.46 -19.74
CA ALA A 192 6.19 13.72 -20.95
C ALA A 192 7.39 12.76 -20.73
N SER A 193 8.24 13.04 -19.75
CA SER A 193 9.47 12.31 -19.45
C SER A 193 9.53 11.94 -17.96
N ILE A 194 10.48 12.49 -17.21
CA ILE A 194 10.70 12.28 -15.77
C ILE A 194 10.43 13.55 -14.97
N THR A 195 9.82 13.41 -13.80
CA THR A 195 9.70 14.46 -12.78
C THR A 195 10.24 13.95 -11.45
N PHE A 196 11.07 14.77 -10.80
CA PHE A 196 11.65 14.48 -9.50
C PHE A 196 11.30 15.59 -8.50
N ARG A 197 11.00 15.20 -7.26
CA ARG A 197 10.81 16.10 -6.12
C ARG A 197 11.76 15.67 -5.01
N PRO A 198 12.57 16.57 -4.41
CA PRO A 198 13.54 16.20 -3.38
C PRO A 198 12.87 16.03 -2.01
N THR A 199 11.84 15.18 -1.97
CA THR A 199 11.03 14.88 -0.80
C THR A 199 10.76 13.38 -0.82
N SER A 200 11.04 12.70 0.30
CA SER A 200 10.73 11.29 0.48
C SER A 200 10.36 11.04 1.95
N GLU A 201 9.94 9.81 2.21
CA GLU A 201 9.66 9.28 3.53
C GLU A 201 10.93 8.92 4.33
N SER A 202 12.09 8.86 3.68
CA SER A 202 13.35 8.54 4.36
C SER A 202 13.76 9.69 5.28
N GLN A 203 14.19 9.34 6.49
CA GLN A 203 14.76 10.28 7.45
C GLN A 203 16.29 10.23 7.45
N GLN A 204 16.88 9.25 6.76
CA GLN A 204 18.32 9.02 6.75
C GLN A 204 19.00 9.57 5.48
N LEU A 205 18.32 9.52 4.34
CA LEU A 205 18.90 9.89 3.05
C LEU A 205 18.55 11.35 2.68
N PRO A 206 19.51 12.12 2.14
CA PRO A 206 19.23 13.47 1.64
C PRO A 206 18.17 13.45 0.53
N GLY A 207 17.20 14.36 0.59
CA GLY A 207 16.10 14.42 -0.39
C GLY A 207 16.59 14.65 -1.82
N GLU A 208 17.73 15.31 -2.01
CA GLU A 208 18.37 15.51 -3.32
C GLU A 208 18.90 14.21 -3.94
N SER A 209 19.34 13.27 -3.10
CA SER A 209 19.83 11.94 -3.51
C SER A 209 18.71 10.89 -3.53
N TYR A 210 17.71 11.03 -2.66
CA TYR A 210 16.62 10.08 -2.46
C TYR A 210 15.29 10.82 -2.23
N GLY A 211 14.66 11.23 -3.33
CA GLY A 211 13.41 12.01 -3.34
C GLY A 211 12.22 11.17 -3.78
N THR A 212 11.29 11.73 -4.55
CA THR A 212 10.21 10.98 -5.21
C THR A 212 10.22 11.29 -6.70
N THR A 213 10.16 10.24 -7.50
CA THR A 213 10.33 10.25 -8.96
C THR A 213 9.14 9.62 -9.65
N TRP A 214 8.61 10.30 -10.66
CA TRP A 214 7.60 9.78 -11.59
C TRP A 214 8.12 9.81 -13.02
N VAL A 215 7.87 8.73 -13.76
CA VAL A 215 8.40 8.56 -15.12
C VAL A 215 7.32 8.14 -16.10
N SER A 216 7.40 8.62 -17.34
CA SER A 216 6.60 8.12 -18.44
C SER A 216 7.18 6.80 -18.97
N GLU A 217 6.34 5.95 -19.57
CA GLU A 217 6.81 4.75 -20.25
C GLU A 217 7.79 5.06 -21.39
N ALA A 218 7.56 6.18 -22.10
CA ALA A 218 8.45 6.63 -23.17
C ALA A 218 9.85 6.93 -22.65
N PHE A 219 9.98 7.57 -21.48
CA PHE A 219 11.26 7.80 -20.83
C PHE A 219 11.95 6.48 -20.49
N VAL A 220 11.28 5.56 -19.79
CA VAL A 220 11.90 4.28 -19.38
C VAL A 220 12.39 3.50 -20.60
N ARG A 221 11.58 3.39 -21.66
CA ARG A 221 11.97 2.70 -22.89
C ARG A 221 13.13 3.38 -23.61
N ALA A 222 13.15 4.72 -23.67
CA ALA A 222 14.24 5.46 -24.28
C ALA A 222 15.55 5.25 -23.51
N THR A 223 15.52 5.35 -22.17
CA THR A 223 16.69 5.12 -21.31
C THR A 223 17.21 3.70 -21.43
N VAL A 224 16.34 2.69 -21.49
CA VAL A 224 16.77 1.30 -21.74
C VAL A 224 17.44 1.15 -23.10
N ALA A 225 16.84 1.71 -24.16
CA ALA A 225 17.41 1.62 -25.50
C ALA A 225 18.78 2.32 -25.60
N GLU A 226 18.95 3.47 -24.94
CA GLU A 226 20.19 4.22 -24.90
C GLU A 226 21.29 3.50 -24.12
N VAL A 227 20.97 3.01 -22.93
CA VAL A 227 21.96 2.50 -21.96
C VAL A 227 22.25 1.01 -22.17
N LEU A 228 21.25 0.21 -22.51
CA LEU A 228 21.34 -1.26 -22.59
C LEU A 228 21.34 -1.77 -24.03
N GLY A 229 20.87 -0.96 -24.98
CA GLY A 229 20.77 -1.31 -26.40
C GLY A 229 19.48 -2.05 -26.77
N ALA A 230 19.21 -2.14 -28.08
CA ALA A 230 17.96 -2.66 -28.63
C ALA A 230 17.74 -4.18 -28.46
N SER A 231 18.76 -4.94 -28.01
CA SER A 231 18.62 -6.38 -27.76
C SER A 231 17.81 -6.68 -26.50
N TRP A 232 17.73 -5.74 -25.57
CA TRP A 232 16.99 -5.93 -24.32
C TRP A 232 15.48 -5.84 -24.56
N GLN A 233 14.76 -6.87 -24.11
CA GLN A 233 13.29 -6.85 -24.11
C GLN A 233 12.80 -6.05 -22.89
N VAL A 234 11.82 -5.17 -23.13
CA VAL A 234 11.23 -4.30 -22.09
C VAL A 234 9.74 -4.59 -21.96
N LEU A 235 9.36 -5.19 -20.85
CA LEU A 235 7.98 -5.48 -20.49
C LEU A 235 7.55 -4.51 -19.39
N ARG A 236 6.41 -3.84 -19.60
CA ARG A 236 5.77 -2.99 -18.58
C ARG A 236 4.52 -3.70 -18.08
N LEU A 237 4.40 -3.80 -16.76
CA LEU A 237 3.24 -4.31 -16.06
C LEU A 237 2.67 -3.15 -15.22
N PRO A 238 1.70 -2.39 -15.76
CA PRO A 238 1.13 -1.24 -15.07
C PRO A 238 0.53 -1.63 -13.72
N ARG A 239 0.88 -0.90 -12.65
CA ARG A 239 0.51 -1.23 -11.26
C ARG A 239 0.82 -2.68 -10.86
N GLY A 240 1.85 -3.27 -11.48
CA GLY A 240 2.25 -4.65 -11.29
C GLY A 240 2.89 -4.94 -9.94
N LEU A 241 3.35 -3.90 -9.22
CA LEU A 241 3.90 -4.04 -7.87
C LEU A 241 2.97 -3.38 -6.84
N ALA A 242 2.31 -4.21 -6.04
CA ALA A 242 1.41 -3.81 -4.94
C ALA A 242 0.26 -2.87 -5.36
N SER A 243 -0.30 -3.02 -6.56
CA SER A 243 -1.35 -2.16 -7.16
C SER A 243 -0.98 -0.66 -7.22
N LEU A 244 0.28 -0.32 -6.93
CA LEU A 244 0.76 1.05 -6.81
C LEU A 244 1.77 1.35 -7.90
N GLN A 245 2.90 0.65 -7.93
CA GLN A 245 4.01 0.94 -8.82
C GLN A 245 3.93 0.09 -10.09
N ASP A 246 4.42 0.65 -11.18
CA ASP A 246 4.61 -0.12 -12.41
C ASP A 246 5.83 -1.02 -12.24
N LEU A 247 5.69 -2.29 -12.63
CA LEU A 247 6.79 -3.24 -12.64
C LEU A 247 7.33 -3.35 -14.07
N TYR A 248 8.61 -3.03 -14.25
CA TYR A 248 9.34 -3.25 -15.49
C TYR A 248 10.15 -4.54 -15.37
N VAL A 249 10.03 -5.40 -16.38
CA VAL A 249 10.80 -6.63 -16.50
C VAL A 249 11.67 -6.51 -17.75
N LEU A 250 12.99 -6.53 -17.52
CA LEU A 250 14.02 -6.33 -18.52
C LEU A 250 14.81 -7.62 -18.68
N THR A 251 14.95 -8.12 -19.90
CA THR A 251 15.77 -9.31 -20.18
C THR A 251 16.78 -9.00 -21.28
N PRO A 252 18.00 -9.57 -21.23
CA PRO A 252 19.07 -9.28 -22.20
C PRO A 252 18.84 -9.93 -23.57
N ASP A 253 17.75 -10.68 -23.74
CA ASP A 253 17.33 -11.38 -24.94
C ASP A 253 15.83 -11.21 -25.18
N GLN A 254 15.35 -11.70 -26.33
CA GLN A 254 13.92 -11.72 -26.66
C GLN A 254 13.36 -13.16 -26.62
N ALA A 255 13.97 -14.06 -25.86
CA ALA A 255 13.66 -15.48 -25.93
C ALA A 255 12.32 -15.85 -25.24
N SER A 256 11.84 -15.00 -24.33
CA SER A 256 10.61 -15.26 -23.57
C SER A 256 9.41 -14.59 -24.22
N GLU A 257 8.27 -15.29 -24.26
CA GLU A 257 7.01 -14.73 -24.77
C GLU A 257 6.41 -13.73 -23.76
N PRO A 258 6.26 -12.44 -24.11
CA PRO A 258 5.72 -11.40 -23.23
C PRO A 258 4.35 -11.74 -22.64
N ALA A 259 3.46 -12.28 -23.47
CA ALA A 259 2.06 -12.53 -23.12
C ALA A 259 1.88 -13.66 -22.09
N ALA A 260 2.90 -14.51 -21.89
CA ALA A 260 2.87 -15.58 -20.91
C ALA A 260 3.07 -15.07 -19.47
N LEU A 261 3.59 -13.85 -19.28
CA LEU A 261 3.76 -13.26 -17.96
C LEU A 261 2.45 -12.67 -17.46
N VAL A 262 1.79 -13.40 -16.56
CA VAL A 262 0.57 -12.96 -15.90
C VAL A 262 0.84 -12.80 -14.40
N LEU A 263 0.67 -11.58 -13.89
CA LEU A 263 0.76 -11.32 -12.46
C LEU A 263 -0.54 -11.70 -11.74
N PRO A 264 -0.47 -12.08 -10.45
CA PRO A 264 -1.67 -12.22 -9.63
C PRO A 264 -2.44 -10.92 -9.60
N ARG A 265 -3.73 -10.98 -9.97
CA ARG A 265 -4.59 -9.81 -9.96
C ARG A 265 -4.81 -9.33 -8.54
N GLN A 266 -4.70 -8.03 -8.33
CA GLN A 266 -4.87 -7.40 -7.02
C GLN A 266 -5.99 -6.37 -7.07
N LEU A 267 -6.84 -6.40 -6.05
CA LEU A 267 -7.88 -5.41 -5.84
C LEU A 267 -7.50 -4.56 -4.64
N ASP A 268 -7.73 -3.27 -4.74
CA ASP A 268 -7.67 -2.38 -3.58
C ASP A 268 -9.05 -2.36 -2.93
N GLY A 269 -9.09 -2.35 -1.61
CA GLY A 269 -10.35 -2.20 -0.91
C GLY A 269 -10.17 -1.96 0.57
N HIS A 270 -11.27 -1.54 1.18
CA HIS A 270 -11.31 -1.15 2.58
C HIS A 270 -12.55 -1.72 3.24
N VAL A 271 -12.39 -2.19 4.47
CA VAL A 271 -13.49 -2.61 5.33
C VAL A 271 -13.91 -1.40 6.17
N GLU A 272 -15.11 -0.89 5.92
CA GLU A 272 -15.65 0.27 6.64
C GLU A 272 -16.37 -0.15 7.94
N ARG A 273 -16.90 -1.37 7.99
CA ARG A 273 -17.53 -1.94 9.19
C ARG A 273 -17.59 -3.45 9.08
N CYS A 274 -17.30 -4.11 10.19
CA CYS A 274 -17.43 -5.56 10.36
C CYS A 274 -17.87 -5.81 11.80
N GLU A 275 -19.01 -6.45 12.00
CA GLU A 275 -19.56 -6.73 13.33
C GLU A 275 -20.41 -8.01 13.33
N VAL A 276 -20.49 -8.67 14.48
CA VAL A 276 -21.48 -9.71 14.77
C VAL A 276 -22.30 -9.24 15.97
N ASP A 277 -23.62 -9.17 15.83
CA ASP A 277 -24.50 -8.78 16.93
C ASP A 277 -24.79 -9.94 17.91
N ALA A 278 -25.47 -9.64 19.02
CA ALA A 278 -25.88 -10.63 20.03
C ALA A 278 -26.85 -11.70 19.51
N THR A 279 -27.41 -11.53 18.30
CA THR A 279 -28.30 -12.48 17.63
C THR A 279 -27.61 -13.29 16.53
N ASN A 280 -26.27 -13.24 16.48
CA ASN A 280 -25.42 -13.84 15.44
C ASN A 280 -25.67 -13.28 14.03
N ARG A 281 -26.10 -12.03 13.93
CA ARG A 281 -26.21 -11.33 12.66
C ARG A 281 -24.86 -10.70 12.33
N PHE A 282 -24.29 -11.11 11.20
CA PHE A 282 -23.03 -10.62 10.69
C PHE A 282 -23.28 -9.49 9.69
N HIS A 283 -22.66 -8.35 9.94
CA HIS A 283 -22.67 -7.21 9.03
C HIS A 283 -21.26 -6.91 8.56
N LEU A 284 -21.07 -6.82 7.25
CA LEU A 284 -19.80 -6.45 6.63
C LEU A 284 -20.06 -5.47 5.50
N ARG A 285 -19.47 -4.29 5.59
CA ARG A 285 -19.52 -3.28 4.51
C ARG A 285 -18.15 -2.70 4.24
N GLY A 286 -18.00 -2.21 3.02
CA GLY A 286 -16.81 -1.53 2.59
C GLY A 286 -16.88 -1.14 1.13
N TRP A 287 -15.71 -0.93 0.55
CA TRP A 287 -15.56 -0.66 -0.86
C TRP A 287 -14.34 -1.37 -1.43
N TRP A 288 -14.31 -1.49 -2.75
CA TRP A 288 -13.15 -1.96 -3.48
C TRP A 288 -13.08 -1.34 -4.87
N THR A 289 -11.91 -1.44 -5.48
CA THR A 289 -11.66 -1.00 -6.86
C THR A 289 -10.61 -1.87 -7.54
N ASP A 290 -10.76 -2.01 -8.85
CA ASP A 290 -9.75 -2.62 -9.72
C ASP A 290 -9.03 -1.50 -10.48
N ARG A 291 -7.85 -1.11 -9.99
CA ARG A 291 -7.05 -0.06 -10.64
C ARG A 291 -6.22 -0.58 -11.80
N GLN A 292 -6.08 -1.90 -11.92
CA GLN A 292 -5.28 -2.55 -12.96
C GLN A 292 -6.08 -2.68 -14.26
N LEU A 293 -7.23 -3.37 -14.21
CA LEU A 293 -8.05 -3.66 -15.40
C LEU A 293 -9.36 -2.88 -15.44
N ARG A 294 -9.75 -2.20 -14.35
CA ARG A 294 -10.98 -1.39 -14.24
C ARG A 294 -12.24 -2.14 -14.67
N GLN A 295 -12.28 -3.45 -14.46
CA GLN A 295 -13.41 -4.27 -14.91
C GLN A 295 -14.66 -4.03 -14.07
N VAL A 296 -15.81 -4.24 -14.69
CA VAL A 296 -17.11 -4.23 -14.03
C VAL A 296 -17.32 -5.57 -13.30
N PRO A 297 -17.70 -5.54 -12.01
CA PRO A 297 -18.01 -6.75 -11.28
C PRO A 297 -19.30 -7.39 -11.76
N HIS A 298 -19.34 -8.71 -11.66
CA HIS A 298 -20.52 -9.52 -11.83
C HIS A 298 -21.16 -9.88 -10.49
N GLY A 299 -20.37 -9.98 -9.41
CA GLY A 299 -20.87 -10.25 -8.08
C GLY A 299 -19.77 -10.28 -7.04
N LEU A 300 -20.15 -10.58 -5.80
CA LEU A 300 -19.25 -10.70 -4.66
C LEU A 300 -19.71 -11.88 -3.80
N SER A 301 -18.77 -12.68 -3.30
CA SER A 301 -19.06 -13.81 -2.43
C SER A 301 -18.29 -13.72 -1.12
N LEU A 302 -18.99 -14.03 -0.03
CA LEU A 302 -18.44 -14.16 1.31
C LEU A 302 -18.44 -15.63 1.72
N VAL A 303 -17.25 -16.17 1.96
CA VAL A 303 -17.05 -17.51 2.50
C VAL A 303 -16.48 -17.40 3.91
N LEU A 304 -17.07 -18.12 4.86
CA LEU A 304 -16.61 -18.21 6.24
C LEU A 304 -16.51 -19.68 6.65
N GLY A 305 -15.33 -20.08 7.15
CA GLY A 305 -15.07 -21.48 7.53
C GLY A 305 -15.25 -22.47 6.38
N GLY A 306 -14.97 -22.03 5.14
CA GLY A 306 -15.17 -22.84 3.92
C GLY A 306 -16.63 -22.95 3.45
N LYS A 307 -17.59 -22.31 4.12
CA LYS A 307 -19.01 -22.28 3.72
C LYS A 307 -19.38 -20.91 3.16
N LEU A 308 -20.10 -20.89 2.04
CA LEU A 308 -20.67 -19.67 1.49
C LEU A 308 -21.75 -19.14 2.44
N GLN A 309 -21.56 -17.91 2.94
CA GLN A 309 -22.47 -17.27 3.89
C GLN A 309 -23.41 -16.25 3.23
N ALA A 310 -22.91 -15.58 2.19
CA ALA A 310 -23.65 -14.57 1.45
C ALA A 310 -23.04 -14.38 0.05
N ARG A 311 -23.89 -13.92 -0.88
CA ARG A 311 -23.52 -13.55 -2.24
C ARG A 311 -24.30 -12.29 -2.62
N LEU A 312 -23.62 -11.36 -3.26
CA LEU A 312 -24.19 -10.17 -3.87
C LEU A 312 -24.06 -10.31 -5.39
N GLU A 313 -25.11 -9.95 -6.10
CA GLU A 313 -25.09 -9.87 -7.55
C GLU A 313 -24.66 -8.46 -7.98
N ALA A 314 -24.36 -8.26 -9.27
CA ALA A 314 -23.89 -6.97 -9.78
C ALA A 314 -24.81 -5.78 -9.42
N GLY A 315 -26.13 -6.02 -9.33
CA GLY A 315 -27.11 -4.99 -8.97
C GLY A 315 -27.06 -4.53 -7.51
N ASP A 316 -26.47 -5.33 -6.62
CA ASP A 316 -26.33 -5.01 -5.20
C ASP A 316 -25.07 -4.18 -4.91
N LEU A 317 -24.16 -4.07 -5.89
CA LEU A 317 -22.90 -3.35 -5.77
C LEU A 317 -23.10 -1.88 -6.19
N ALA A 318 -23.11 -0.98 -5.21
CA ALA A 318 -23.31 0.44 -5.45
C ALA A 318 -22.02 1.12 -5.93
N ARG A 319 -22.12 2.11 -6.82
CA ARG A 319 -20.99 3.00 -7.13
C ARG A 319 -20.67 3.88 -5.92
N ARG A 320 -19.39 4.20 -5.69
CA ARG A 320 -18.94 5.07 -4.58
C ARG A 320 -18.20 6.32 -5.09
N PRO A 321 -18.90 7.31 -5.70
CA PRO A 321 -18.27 8.51 -6.23
C PRO A 321 -17.50 9.32 -5.17
N ASP A 322 -17.93 9.24 -3.91
CA ASP A 322 -17.26 9.81 -2.75
C ASP A 322 -15.83 9.25 -2.59
N VAL A 323 -15.64 7.96 -2.83
CA VAL A 323 -14.34 7.29 -2.76
C VAL A 323 -13.54 7.49 -4.05
N GLU A 324 -14.21 7.55 -5.20
CA GLU A 324 -13.56 7.76 -6.51
C GLU A 324 -12.77 9.06 -6.57
N ALA A 325 -13.28 10.10 -5.92
CA ALA A 325 -12.63 11.40 -5.82
C ALA A 325 -11.24 11.34 -5.16
N PHE A 326 -10.93 10.32 -4.36
CA PHE A 326 -9.63 10.18 -3.70
C PHE A 326 -8.52 9.63 -4.61
N PHE A 327 -8.84 8.95 -5.70
CA PHE A 327 -7.85 8.20 -6.47
C PHE A 327 -7.07 9.01 -7.51
N GLY A 328 -7.48 10.24 -7.82
CA GLY A 328 -6.83 11.13 -8.82
C GLY A 328 -6.73 10.50 -10.23
N GLY A 329 -6.23 11.24 -11.23
CA GLY A 329 -5.76 10.64 -12.49
C GLY A 329 -6.81 9.98 -13.40
N GLY A 330 -8.08 10.40 -13.33
CA GLY A 330 -9.18 9.94 -14.21
C GLY A 330 -10.19 9.00 -13.53
N PRO A 331 -11.24 8.54 -14.24
CA PRO A 331 -12.30 7.74 -13.64
C PRO A 331 -11.80 6.34 -13.29
N VAL A 332 -11.55 6.11 -12.01
CA VAL A 332 -11.30 4.80 -11.41
C VAL A 332 -12.61 4.32 -10.78
N PRO A 333 -13.24 3.26 -11.29
CA PRO A 333 -14.51 2.82 -10.73
C PRO A 333 -14.32 2.19 -9.34
N VAL A 334 -14.97 2.75 -8.33
CA VAL A 334 -15.08 2.17 -6.99
C VAL A 334 -16.48 1.61 -6.75
N TRP A 335 -16.53 0.43 -6.15
CA TRP A 335 -17.75 -0.32 -5.84
C TRP A 335 -17.87 -0.54 -4.34
N GLY A 336 -19.00 -0.13 -3.76
CA GLY A 336 -19.40 -0.41 -2.40
C GLY A 336 -20.09 -1.76 -2.31
N TYR A 337 -19.91 -2.42 -1.17
CA TYR A 337 -20.63 -3.63 -0.81
C TYR A 337 -21.17 -3.51 0.61
N ALA A 338 -22.34 -4.10 0.84
CA ALA A 338 -22.93 -4.26 2.14
C ALA A 338 -23.57 -5.65 2.21
N LEU A 339 -23.06 -6.46 3.12
CA LEU A 339 -23.49 -7.83 3.38
C LEU A 339 -24.15 -7.88 4.75
N GLU A 340 -25.29 -8.54 4.82
CA GLU A 340 -25.94 -8.93 6.06
C GLU A 340 -26.37 -10.39 5.97
N THR A 341 -25.96 -11.20 6.94
CA THR A 341 -26.35 -12.63 7.00
C THR A 341 -26.39 -13.11 8.43
N ARG A 342 -27.15 -14.18 8.70
CA ARG A 342 -27.24 -14.80 10.03
C ARG A 342 -26.32 -16.01 10.10
N LEU A 343 -25.42 -16.02 11.06
CA LEU A 343 -24.50 -17.15 11.31
C LEU A 343 -25.23 -18.20 12.18
N GLU A 344 -26.03 -19.06 11.53
CA GLU A 344 -26.93 -20.02 12.20
C GLU A 344 -26.20 -20.99 13.12
N ALA A 345 -24.99 -21.42 12.74
CA ALA A 345 -24.16 -22.34 13.52
C ALA A 345 -23.35 -21.64 14.63
N GLY A 346 -23.62 -20.34 14.89
CA GLY A 346 -22.73 -19.49 15.66
C GLY A 346 -21.51 -19.06 14.84
N TRP A 347 -20.51 -18.50 15.51
CA TRP A 347 -19.30 -18.00 14.87
C TRP A 347 -18.06 -18.34 15.67
N ASP A 348 -16.99 -18.67 14.95
CA ASP A 348 -15.67 -18.93 15.51
C ASP A 348 -14.76 -17.77 15.10
N PRO A 349 -14.17 -17.03 16.07
CA PRO A 349 -13.21 -15.97 15.79
C PRO A 349 -12.03 -16.44 14.92
N ALA A 350 -11.63 -17.71 15.02
CA ALA A 350 -10.54 -18.29 14.24
C ALA A 350 -10.98 -18.76 12.82
N ALA A 351 -12.28 -18.73 12.52
CA ALA A 351 -12.77 -19.15 11.21
C ALA A 351 -12.17 -18.27 10.09
N ARG A 352 -11.68 -18.92 9.03
CA ARG A 352 -11.17 -18.25 7.84
C ARG A 352 -12.31 -17.56 7.10
N LEU A 353 -12.17 -16.25 6.91
CA LEU A 353 -13.04 -15.40 6.11
C LEU A 353 -12.35 -15.11 4.77
N GLU A 354 -13.10 -15.27 3.68
CA GLU A 354 -12.70 -14.88 2.33
C GLU A 354 -13.80 -14.06 1.68
N LEU A 355 -13.43 -12.88 1.18
CA LEU A 355 -14.27 -12.04 0.35
C LEU A 355 -13.68 -12.03 -1.06
N SER A 356 -14.46 -12.44 -2.04
CA SER A 356 -14.02 -12.49 -3.45
C SER A 356 -14.95 -11.72 -4.36
N ILE A 357 -14.39 -11.08 -5.36
CA ILE A 357 -15.13 -10.43 -6.44
C ILE A 357 -15.16 -11.37 -7.64
N GLU A 358 -16.36 -11.57 -8.18
CA GLU A 358 -16.56 -12.23 -9.46
C GLU A 358 -16.64 -11.15 -10.52
N MET A 359 -15.78 -11.26 -11.52
CA MET A 359 -15.65 -10.30 -12.62
C MET A 359 -16.41 -10.81 -13.84
N THR A 360 -16.78 -9.88 -14.74
CA THR A 360 -17.34 -10.24 -16.03
C THR A 360 -16.42 -11.24 -16.77
N GLY A 361 -16.96 -12.36 -17.24
CA GLY A 361 -16.17 -13.46 -17.81
C GLY A 361 -15.80 -14.58 -16.82
N GLY A 362 -16.32 -14.55 -15.59
CA GLY A 362 -16.22 -15.64 -14.62
C GLY A 362 -14.90 -15.70 -13.84
N THR A 363 -14.02 -14.71 -14.00
CA THR A 363 -12.78 -14.63 -13.22
C THR A 363 -13.11 -14.25 -11.78
N ARG A 364 -12.65 -15.03 -10.81
CA ARG A 364 -12.78 -14.74 -9.38
C ARG A 364 -11.47 -14.18 -8.83
N VAL A 365 -11.53 -13.04 -8.15
CA VAL A 365 -10.38 -12.36 -7.56
C VAL A 365 -10.61 -12.17 -6.07
N LEU A 366 -9.62 -12.52 -5.26
CA LEU A 366 -9.70 -12.35 -3.81
C LEU A 366 -9.53 -10.86 -3.44
N LEU A 367 -10.49 -10.32 -2.67
CA LEU A 367 -10.44 -8.96 -2.16
C LEU A 367 -9.88 -8.92 -0.74
N LEU A 368 -10.35 -9.83 0.13
CA LEU A 368 -9.96 -9.89 1.53
C LEU A 368 -9.85 -11.35 1.96
N GLN A 369 -8.82 -11.67 2.74
CA GLN A 369 -8.69 -12.96 3.42
C GLN A 369 -8.07 -12.76 4.78
N GLY A 370 -8.58 -13.48 5.78
CA GLY A 370 -8.05 -13.49 7.14
C GLY A 370 -8.90 -14.35 8.05
N THR A 371 -8.73 -14.23 9.36
CA THR A 371 -9.68 -14.79 10.34
C THR A 371 -10.81 -13.81 10.60
N LEU A 372 -11.97 -14.32 11.00
CA LEU A 372 -13.11 -13.49 11.38
C LEU A 372 -12.74 -12.46 12.46
N ALA A 373 -11.97 -12.88 13.48
CA ALA A 373 -11.48 -12.00 14.54
C ALA A 373 -10.72 -10.79 14.00
N ALA A 374 -9.86 -11.01 13.00
CA ALA A 374 -9.04 -9.95 12.43
C ALA A 374 -9.87 -8.93 11.65
N VAL A 375 -10.84 -9.40 10.87
CA VAL A 375 -11.72 -8.51 10.11
C VAL A 375 -12.66 -7.74 11.04
N LEU A 376 -13.16 -8.37 12.11
CA LEU A 376 -13.93 -7.70 13.17
C LEU A 376 -13.11 -6.61 13.87
N LEU A 377 -11.84 -6.90 14.17
CA LEU A 377 -10.92 -5.92 14.75
C LEU A 377 -10.69 -4.74 13.80
N GLN A 378 -10.52 -4.99 12.50
CA GLN A 378 -10.41 -3.94 11.49
C GLN A 378 -11.66 -3.06 11.45
N GLY A 379 -12.86 -3.67 11.41
CA GLY A 379 -14.13 -2.95 11.44
C GLY A 379 -14.32 -2.11 12.71
N THR A 380 -13.95 -2.65 13.88
CA THR A 380 -14.04 -1.95 15.16
C THR A 380 -13.08 -0.76 15.22
N ARG A 381 -11.86 -0.91 14.71
CA ARG A 381 -10.87 0.17 14.61
C ARG A 381 -11.35 1.29 13.71
N GLN A 382 -11.94 0.95 12.56
CA GLN A 382 -12.50 1.96 11.67
C GLN A 382 -13.64 2.73 12.35
N ALA A 383 -14.56 2.03 13.01
CA ALA A 383 -15.64 2.67 13.75
C ALA A 383 -15.12 3.62 14.85
N LEU A 384 -14.06 3.22 15.57
CA LEU A 384 -13.43 4.09 16.57
C LEU A 384 -12.77 5.32 15.93
N ALA A 385 -12.11 5.17 14.78
CA ALA A 385 -11.52 6.28 14.04
C ALA A 385 -12.58 7.27 13.55
N ASP A 386 -13.71 6.76 13.04
CA ASP A 386 -14.84 7.56 12.58
C ASP A 386 -15.46 8.36 13.73
N VAL A 387 -15.71 7.71 14.88
CA VAL A 387 -16.21 8.37 16.10
C VAL A 387 -15.23 9.44 16.58
N GLY A 388 -13.93 9.15 16.56
CA GLY A 388 -12.90 10.13 16.92
C GLY A 388 -12.86 11.34 15.96
N ALA A 389 -13.05 11.12 14.66
CA ALA A 389 -13.14 12.19 13.66
C ALA A 389 -14.39 13.04 13.85
N GLN A 390 -15.55 12.42 14.11
CA GLN A 390 -16.79 13.11 14.42
C GLN A 390 -16.67 13.96 15.70
N ALA A 391 -16.05 13.43 16.75
CA ALA A 391 -15.82 14.16 18.00
C ALA A 391 -14.92 15.39 17.79
N ARG A 392 -13.85 15.27 16.99
CA ARG A 392 -12.98 16.40 16.62
C ARG A 392 -13.76 17.46 15.84
N SER A 393 -14.49 17.06 14.80
CA SER A 393 -15.30 17.98 14.01
C SER A 393 -16.37 18.69 14.84
N ALA A 394 -17.02 17.99 15.76
CA ALA A 394 -18.00 18.58 16.68
C ALA A 394 -17.34 19.60 17.64
N THR A 395 -16.12 19.30 18.11
CA THR A 395 -15.35 20.21 18.98
C THR A 395 -14.92 21.48 18.23
N GLU A 396 -14.46 21.35 16.99
CA GLU A 396 -14.13 22.48 16.12
C GLU A 396 -15.38 23.32 15.79
N GLY A 397 -16.50 22.68 15.48
CA GLY A 397 -17.78 23.34 15.24
C GLY A 397 -18.29 24.09 16.47
N LEU A 398 -18.15 23.50 17.66
CA LEU A 398 -18.47 24.16 18.93
C LEU A 398 -17.57 25.38 19.15
N ALA A 399 -16.26 25.26 18.95
CA ALA A 399 -15.32 26.37 19.08
C ALA A 399 -15.66 27.53 18.11
N ALA A 400 -15.98 27.22 16.85
CA ALA A 400 -16.40 28.20 15.86
C ALA A 400 -17.73 28.88 16.24
N ALA A 401 -18.71 28.11 16.73
CA ALA A 401 -19.98 28.65 17.20
C ALA A 401 -19.80 29.56 18.42
N THR A 402 -18.98 29.16 19.39
CA THR A 402 -18.64 29.97 20.56
C THR A 402 -17.96 31.29 20.17
N ALA A 403 -17.01 31.24 19.23
CA ALA A 403 -16.38 32.46 18.70
C ALA A 403 -17.40 33.39 18.03
N ARG A 404 -18.34 32.83 17.26
CA ARG A 404 -19.40 33.62 16.60
C ARG A 404 -20.38 34.25 17.60
N VAL A 405 -20.73 33.54 18.67
CA VAL A 405 -21.55 34.10 19.76
C VAL A 405 -20.83 35.28 20.40
N GLY A 406 -19.53 35.14 20.70
CA GLY A 406 -18.72 36.25 21.23
C GLY A 406 -18.72 37.48 20.32
N GLU A 407 -18.54 37.30 19.01
CA GLU A 407 -18.59 38.41 18.04
C GLU A 407 -19.98 39.09 17.99
N LEU A 408 -21.06 38.30 18.04
CA LEU A 408 -22.42 38.83 18.06
C LEU A 408 -22.71 39.58 19.36
N GLU A 409 -22.23 39.09 20.50
CA GLU A 409 -22.33 39.78 21.79
C GLU A 409 -21.56 41.10 21.77
N ASP A 410 -20.34 41.12 21.24
CA ASP A 410 -19.55 42.35 21.08
C ASP A 410 -20.25 43.36 20.17
N ARG A 411 -20.84 42.89 19.07
CA ARG A 411 -21.63 43.74 18.16
C ARG A 411 -22.89 44.27 18.83
N LEU A 412 -23.59 43.45 19.63
CA LEU A 412 -24.74 43.88 20.42
C LEU A 412 -24.34 44.93 21.46
N ARG A 413 -23.28 44.68 22.23
CA ARG A 413 -22.71 45.65 23.19
C ARG A 413 -22.36 46.97 22.51
N TRP A 414 -21.72 46.91 21.35
CA TRP A 414 -21.40 48.08 20.55
C TRP A 414 -22.67 48.82 20.09
N MET A 415 -23.65 48.10 19.55
CA MET A 415 -24.94 48.68 19.14
C MET A 415 -25.69 49.32 20.32
N GLU A 416 -25.70 48.69 21.50
CA GLU A 416 -26.35 49.22 22.70
C GLU A 416 -25.66 50.48 23.23
N SER A 417 -24.34 50.58 23.07
CA SER A 417 -23.55 51.76 23.44
C SER A 417 -23.72 52.95 22.45
N SER A 418 -24.31 52.72 21.28
CA SER A 418 -24.51 53.75 20.26
C SER A 418 -25.51 54.81 20.71
N ARG A 419 -25.18 56.09 20.45
CA ARG A 419 -26.07 57.24 20.67
C ARG A 419 -27.44 57.05 20.01
N PHE A 420 -27.48 56.45 18.82
CA PHE A 420 -28.73 56.21 18.10
C PHE A 420 -29.64 55.20 18.84
N TRP A 421 -29.07 54.10 19.34
CA TRP A 421 -29.81 53.07 20.07
C TRP A 421 -30.36 53.60 21.41
N GLN A 422 -29.54 54.37 22.13
CA GLN A 422 -29.95 55.05 23.36
C GLN A 422 -31.07 56.07 23.11
N LEU A 423 -30.99 56.87 22.03
CA LEU A 423 -32.03 57.82 21.65
C LEU A 423 -33.34 57.11 21.29
N ARG A 424 -33.25 56.03 20.50
CA ARG A 424 -34.38 55.20 20.09
C ARG A 424 -35.09 54.61 21.31
N ASN A 425 -34.35 54.06 22.27
CA ASN A 425 -34.93 53.47 23.48
C ASN A 425 -35.61 54.54 24.36
N ARG A 426 -35.01 55.73 24.50
CA ARG A 426 -35.64 56.88 25.18
C ARG A 426 -36.94 57.31 24.49
N TRP A 427 -36.96 57.36 23.16
CA TRP A 427 -38.17 57.68 22.39
C TRP A 427 -39.28 56.63 22.59
N PHE A 428 -38.96 55.33 22.54
CA PHE A 428 -39.96 54.28 22.80
C PHE A 428 -40.47 54.30 24.24
N HIS A 429 -39.63 54.61 25.22
CA HIS A 429 -40.05 54.79 26.60
C HIS A 429 -41.02 55.98 26.72
N LEU A 430 -40.71 57.11 26.07
CA LEU A 430 -41.59 58.27 26.03
C LEU A 430 -42.93 57.94 25.37
N LYS A 431 -42.91 57.23 24.24
CA LYS A 431 -44.11 56.78 23.52
C LYS A 431 -44.99 55.84 24.35
N ARG A 432 -44.41 55.00 25.22
CA ARG A 432 -45.18 54.15 26.17
C ARG A 432 -45.79 54.96 27.32
N MET A 433 -45.17 56.06 27.74
CA MET A 433 -45.72 56.96 28.76
C MET A 433 -46.82 57.89 28.22
N VAL A 434 -46.86 58.12 26.90
CA VAL A 434 -47.77 59.07 26.25
C VAL A 434 -48.95 58.38 25.53
N ARG A 435 -49.04 57.03 25.56
CA ARG A 435 -50.27 56.33 25.15
C ARG A 435 -51.25 56.28 26.35
N PRO A 436 -52.49 56.78 26.20
CA PRO A 436 -53.52 56.74 27.24
C PRO A 436 -53.97 55.33 27.59
#